data_AF-A0A349DQP2-F1
#
_entry.id   AF-A0A349DQP2-F1
#
_cell.length_a   1.000
_cell.length_b   1.000
_cell.length_c   1.000
_cell.angle_alpha   90.00
_cell.angle_beta   90.00
_cell.angle_gamma   90.00
#
_symmetry.space_group_name_H-M   'P 1'
#
loop_
_entity.id
_entity.type
_entity.pdbx_description
1 polymer ?
#
loop_
_entity_poly.entity_id
_entity_poly.type
_entity_poly.pdbx_seq_one_letter_code
_entity_poly.pdbx_strand_id
1 'polypeptide(L)'
;MAKEAKSKRYDVTLSEQYTNEFMHDVIEKAAAHLGLYISHIGSFTRKKYPNSVHWHFKEKPREKGCLDATFWQEGNEFWIVARNYEPDWVKQKAVDMQQYLQGLL
;
A
#
# COMPACT_ATOMS: atom_id res chain seq x y z
N MET A 1 -5.72 6.61 -29.35
CA MET A 1 -6.47 6.07 -28.18
C MET A 1 -5.52 5.98 -27.01
N ALA A 2 -5.75 6.74 -25.93
CA ALA A 2 -4.94 6.62 -24.73
C ALA A 2 -5.15 5.21 -24.13
N LYS A 3 -4.08 4.47 -23.86
CA LYS A 3 -4.19 3.18 -23.15
C LYS A 3 -4.70 3.47 -21.74
N GLU A 4 -5.80 2.85 -21.35
CA GLU A 4 -6.28 2.92 -19.97
C GLU A 4 -5.19 2.40 -19.01
N ALA A 5 -5.02 3.11 -17.89
CA ALA A 5 -4.07 2.70 -16.85
C ALA A 5 -4.50 1.34 -16.28
N LYS A 6 -3.55 0.42 -16.08
CA LYS A 6 -3.84 -0.95 -15.61
C LYS A 6 -4.15 -1.04 -14.11
N SER A 7 -3.91 0.04 -13.38
CA SER A 7 -4.09 0.14 -11.94
C SER A 7 -4.42 1.57 -11.55
N LYS A 8 -5.02 1.70 -10.37
CA LYS A 8 -5.24 2.98 -9.70
C LYS A 8 -4.25 3.11 -8.54
N ARG A 9 -3.57 4.26 -8.49
CA ARG A 9 -2.66 4.65 -7.40
C ARG A 9 -3.42 5.61 -6.48
N TYR A 10 -3.24 5.42 -5.18
CA TYR A 10 -3.79 6.26 -4.12
C TYR A 10 -2.62 6.74 -3.27
N ASP A 11 -2.27 8.01 -3.40
CA ASP A 11 -1.18 8.61 -2.63
C ASP A 11 -1.62 8.92 -1.20
N VAL A 12 -0.74 8.64 -0.25
CA VAL A 12 -0.90 8.99 1.16
C VAL A 12 0.03 10.16 1.42
N THR A 13 -0.54 11.29 1.82
CA THR A 13 0.22 12.48 2.20
C THR A 13 0.97 12.18 3.50
N LEU A 14 2.24 12.55 3.54
CA LEU A 14 3.08 12.43 4.73
C LEU A 14 3.36 13.84 5.26
N SER A 15 3.06 14.08 6.55
CA SER A 15 3.29 15.37 7.20
C SER A 15 4.77 15.65 7.49
N GLU A 16 5.56 14.60 7.66
CA GLU A 16 7.00 14.63 7.89
C GLU A 16 7.69 13.42 7.26
N GLN A 17 9.01 13.30 7.47
CA GLN A 17 9.77 12.16 7.01
C GLN A 17 9.74 11.03 8.04
N TYR A 18 9.25 9.86 7.63
CA TYR A 18 9.17 8.68 8.48
C TYR A 18 10.26 7.65 8.17
N THR A 19 10.55 6.76 9.12
CA THR A 19 11.44 5.62 8.89
C THR A 19 10.67 4.39 8.44
N ASN A 20 11.37 3.45 7.81
CA ASN A 20 10.80 2.16 7.42
C ASN A 20 10.20 1.39 8.60
N GLU A 21 10.85 1.43 9.77
CA GLU A 21 10.37 0.75 10.99
C GLU A 21 9.06 1.37 11.46
N PHE A 22 9.00 2.69 11.56
CA PHE A 22 7.77 3.40 11.93
C PHE A 22 6.63 3.11 10.95
N MET A 23 6.92 3.18 9.65
CA MET A 23 5.93 2.91 8.61
C MET A 23 5.46 1.46 8.61
N HIS A 24 6.32 0.53 9.01
CA HIS A 24 5.93 -0.87 9.19
C HIS A 24 4.93 -1.03 10.34
N ASP A 25 5.16 -0.39 11.49
CA ASP A 25 4.20 -0.44 12.61
C ASP A 25 2.86 0.21 12.26
N VAL A 26 2.88 1.32 11.51
CA VAL A 26 1.66 2.01 11.05
C VAL A 26 0.88 1.13 10.08
N ILE A 27 1.55 0.49 9.13
CA ILE A 27 0.86 -0.34 8.13
C ILE A 27 0.30 -1.62 8.74
N GLU A 28 0.95 -2.20 9.76
CA GLU A 28 0.39 -3.32 10.51
C GLU A 28 -0.88 -2.92 11.24
N LYS A 29 -0.91 -1.74 11.88
CA LYS A 29 -2.13 -1.20 12.51
C LYS A 29 -3.24 -0.97 11.50
N ALA A 30 -2.92 -0.42 10.33
CA ALA A 30 -3.88 -0.21 9.24
C ALA A 30 -4.43 -1.55 8.72
N ALA A 31 -3.57 -2.55 8.53
CA ALA A 31 -3.99 -3.89 8.13
C ALA A 31 -4.94 -4.52 9.16
N ALA A 32 -4.58 -4.48 10.44
CA ALA A 32 -5.40 -5.00 11.53
C ALA A 32 -6.76 -4.29 11.62
N HIS A 33 -6.78 -2.95 11.53
CA HIS A 33 -8.02 -2.16 11.54
C HIS A 33 -8.97 -2.56 10.40
N LEU A 34 -8.41 -2.89 9.24
CA LEU A 34 -9.17 -3.24 8.05
C LEU A 34 -9.47 -4.74 7.91
N GLY A 35 -9.06 -5.57 8.86
CA GLY A 35 -9.23 -7.02 8.77
C GLY A 35 -8.41 -7.66 7.65
N LEU A 36 -7.27 -7.05 7.32
CA LEU A 36 -6.30 -7.55 6.34
C LEU A 36 -5.10 -8.15 7.07
N TYR A 37 -4.40 -9.06 6.40
CA TYR A 37 -3.09 -9.53 6.83
C TYR A 37 -2.02 -9.28 5.76
N ILE A 38 -0.79 -9.06 6.20
CA ILE A 38 0.37 -8.93 5.32
C ILE A 38 0.75 -10.33 4.82
N SER A 39 0.52 -10.56 3.53
CA SER A 39 0.81 -11.84 2.88
C SER A 39 2.24 -11.94 2.35
N HIS A 40 2.86 -10.81 2.05
CA HIS A 40 4.24 -10.72 1.59
C HIS A 40 4.81 -9.32 1.87
N ILE A 41 6.10 -9.27 2.19
CA ILE A 41 6.88 -8.04 2.29
C ILE A 41 8.06 -8.16 1.32
N GLY A 42 8.22 -7.16 0.47
CA GLY A 42 9.29 -7.05 -0.49
C GLY A 42 9.85 -5.63 -0.54
N SER A 43 10.58 -5.34 -1.60
CA SER A 43 11.14 -4.03 -1.89
C SER A 43 11.12 -3.80 -3.39
N PHE A 44 11.01 -2.55 -3.84
CA PHE A 44 11.25 -2.25 -5.25
C PHE A 44 12.76 -2.23 -5.56
N THR A 45 13.08 -2.14 -6.86
CA THR A 45 14.46 -2.16 -7.33
C THR A 45 15.28 -1.06 -6.66
N ARG A 46 16.43 -1.45 -6.08
CA ARG A 46 17.37 -0.53 -5.42
C ARG A 46 17.90 0.58 -6.33
N LYS A 47 17.81 0.41 -7.66
CA LYS A 47 18.23 1.43 -8.63
C LYS A 47 17.23 2.57 -8.78
N LYS A 48 15.93 2.31 -8.60
CA LYS A 48 14.86 3.30 -8.81
C LYS A 48 14.23 3.76 -7.50
N TYR A 49 14.07 2.84 -6.55
CA TYR A 49 13.46 3.06 -5.24
C TYR A 49 14.30 2.38 -4.16
N PRO A 50 15.52 2.89 -3.90
CA PRO A 50 16.36 2.39 -2.82
C PRO A 50 15.61 2.43 -1.48
N ASN A 51 15.80 1.39 -0.68
CA ASN A 51 15.22 1.25 0.66
C ASN A 51 13.69 1.37 0.72
N SER A 52 12.98 1.14 -0.39
CA SER A 52 11.53 1.04 -0.40
C SER A 52 11.05 -0.25 0.24
N VAL A 53 9.94 -0.17 0.96
CA VAL A 53 9.23 -1.32 1.52
C VAL A 53 7.92 -1.48 0.77
N HIS A 54 7.65 -2.71 0.33
CA HIS A 54 6.47 -3.06 -0.44
C HIS A 54 5.68 -4.14 0.29
N TRP A 55 4.42 -3.89 0.58
CA TRP A 55 3.54 -4.82 1.28
C TRP A 55 2.42 -5.30 0.37
N HIS A 56 2.15 -6.60 0.42
CA HIS A 56 0.98 -7.21 -0.19
C HIS A 56 -0.02 -7.63 0.89
N PHE A 57 -1.28 -7.20 0.79
CA PHE A 57 -2.34 -7.54 1.73
C PHE A 57 -3.40 -8.44 1.12
N LYS A 58 -3.98 -9.28 1.99
CA LYS A 58 -5.12 -10.14 1.67
C LYS A 58 -6.13 -10.13 2.82
N GLU A 59 -7.40 -10.35 2.51
CA GLU A 59 -8.45 -10.58 3.52
C GLU A 59 -8.34 -12.01 4.08
N LYS A 60 -8.29 -13.02 3.19
CA LYS A 60 -8.18 -14.43 3.61
C LYS A 60 -7.07 -15.20 2.89
N PRO A 61 -6.50 -16.23 3.54
CA PRO A 61 -5.61 -17.16 2.86
C PRO A 61 -6.25 -17.75 1.61
N ARG A 62 -5.50 -17.79 0.51
CA ARG A 62 -5.92 -18.34 -0.80
C ARG A 62 -7.07 -17.59 -1.50
N GLU A 63 -7.55 -16.49 -0.95
CA GLU A 63 -8.53 -15.64 -1.62
C GLU A 63 -7.90 -14.91 -2.81
N LYS A 64 -8.71 -14.70 -3.84
CA LYS A 64 -8.35 -13.88 -5.00
C LYS A 64 -8.38 -12.42 -4.58
N GLY A 65 -7.36 -11.68 -4.98
CA GLY A 65 -7.19 -10.28 -4.64
C GLY A 65 -5.85 -10.03 -3.97
N CYS A 66 -5.23 -8.91 -4.30
CA CYS A 66 -4.02 -8.42 -3.64
C CYS A 66 -4.09 -6.90 -3.60
N LEU A 67 -4.04 -6.32 -2.41
CA LEU A 67 -3.83 -4.90 -2.24
C LEU A 67 -2.33 -4.66 -2.06
N ASP A 68 -1.77 -3.70 -2.77
CA ASP A 68 -0.36 -3.39 -2.71
C ASP A 68 -0.17 -2.02 -2.04
N ALA A 69 0.78 -1.88 -1.10
CA ALA A 69 1.23 -0.58 -0.59
C ALA A 69 2.74 -0.47 -0.66
N THR A 70 3.27 0.72 -0.92
CA THR A 70 4.71 0.94 -1.05
C THR A 70 5.12 2.24 -0.39
N PHE A 71 6.04 2.14 0.58
CA PHE A 71 6.69 3.30 1.19
C PHE A 71 8.11 3.43 0.65
N TRP A 72 8.50 4.66 0.32
CA TRP A 72 9.86 5.00 -0.09
C TRP A 72 10.40 6.12 0.79
N GLN A 73 11.17 5.73 1.81
CA GLN A 73 11.73 6.63 2.81
C GLN A 73 12.58 7.76 2.21
N GLU A 74 13.46 7.46 1.25
CA GLU A 74 14.36 8.47 0.67
C GLU A 74 13.61 9.49 -0.21
N GLY A 75 12.53 9.07 -0.86
CA GLY A 75 11.70 9.96 -1.67
C GLY A 75 10.55 10.61 -0.91
N ASN A 76 10.38 10.27 0.38
CA ASN A 76 9.24 10.68 1.19
C ASN A 76 7.88 10.43 0.50
N GLU A 77 7.73 9.27 -0.14
CA GLU A 77 6.52 8.90 -0.86
C GLU A 77 5.89 7.66 -0.23
N PHE A 78 4.57 7.68 -0.08
CA PHE A 78 3.79 6.52 0.31
C PHE A 78 2.55 6.41 -0.56
N TRP A 79 2.32 5.23 -1.15
CA TRP A 79 1.16 5.03 -2.00
C TRP A 79 0.63 3.60 -1.93
N ILE A 80 -0.66 3.49 -2.22
CA ILE A 80 -1.41 2.24 -2.33
C ILE A 80 -1.76 2.02 -3.80
N VAL A 81 -1.72 0.78 -4.26
CA VAL A 81 -2.09 0.39 -5.63
C VAL A 81 -3.15 -0.70 -5.58
N ALA A 82 -4.22 -0.47 -6.36
CA ALA A 82 -5.20 -1.50 -6.70
C ALA A 82 -5.22 -1.69 -8.21
N ARG A 83 -5.02 -2.91 -8.70
CA ARG A 83 -5.08 -3.18 -10.15
C ARG A 83 -6.54 -3.23 -10.59
N ASN A 84 -6.82 -2.80 -11.82
CA ASN A 84 -8.22 -2.65 -12.25
C ASN A 84 -8.98 -3.99 -12.32
N TYR A 85 -8.26 -5.09 -12.53
CA TYR A 85 -8.81 -6.45 -12.57
C TYR A 85 -9.01 -7.07 -11.18
N GLU A 86 -8.56 -6.40 -10.11
CA GLU A 86 -8.75 -6.89 -8.75
C GLU A 86 -10.24 -6.87 -8.38
N PRO A 87 -10.67 -7.77 -7.47
CA PRO A 87 -12.03 -7.78 -6.97
C PRO A 87 -12.37 -6.48 -6.23
N ASP A 88 -13.68 -6.21 -6.10
CA ASP A 88 -14.15 -4.94 -5.55
C ASP A 88 -13.72 -4.70 -4.10
N TRP A 89 -13.53 -5.76 -3.31
CA TRP A 89 -12.98 -5.65 -1.96
C TRP A 89 -11.61 -4.98 -1.96
N VAL A 90 -10.72 -5.29 -2.92
CA VAL A 90 -9.39 -4.66 -3.01
C VAL A 90 -9.53 -3.18 -3.30
N LYS A 91 -10.43 -2.81 -4.21
CA LYS A 91 -10.65 -1.40 -4.58
C LYS A 91 -11.20 -0.61 -3.41
N GLN A 92 -12.13 -1.19 -2.66
CA GLN A 92 -12.70 -0.58 -1.46
C GLN A 92 -11.64 -0.43 -0.37
N LYS A 93 -10.90 -1.51 -0.06
CA LYS A 93 -9.82 -1.49 0.94
C LYS A 93 -8.70 -0.53 0.59
N ALA A 94 -8.42 -0.27 -0.69
CA ALA A 94 -7.46 0.75 -1.09
C ALA A 94 -7.89 2.16 -0.64
N VAL A 95 -9.19 2.48 -0.79
CA VAL A 95 -9.77 3.75 -0.34
C VAL A 95 -9.80 3.82 1.18
N ASP A 96 -10.29 2.76 1.84
CA ASP A 96 -10.38 2.71 3.30
C ASP A 96 -8.99 2.82 3.95
N MET A 97 -7.99 2.13 3.40
CA MET A 97 -6.60 2.20 3.86
C MET A 97 -6.01 3.59 3.65
N GLN A 98 -6.24 4.22 2.50
CA GLN A 98 -5.79 5.59 2.26
C GLN A 98 -6.37 6.55 3.31
N GLN A 99 -7.68 6.49 3.56
CA GLN A 99 -8.36 7.36 4.53
C GLN A 99 -7.86 7.14 5.95
N TYR A 100 -7.69 5.87 6.35
CA TYR A 100 -7.17 5.53 7.67
C TYR A 100 -5.75 6.07 7.87
N LEU A 101 -4.89 5.89 6.87
CA LEU A 101 -3.49 6.34 6.94
C LEU A 101 -3.36 7.87 6.91
N GLN A 102 -4.21 8.57 6.15
CA GLN A 102 -4.27 10.04 6.17
C GLN A 102 -4.67 10.63 7.54
N GLY A 103 -5.30 9.83 8.41
CA GLY A 103 -5.59 10.22 9.79
C GLY A 103 -4.40 10.04 10.75
N LEU A 104 -3.32 9.39 10.31
CA LEU A 104 -2.18 8.98 11.15
C LEU A 104 -0.84 9.60 10.72
N LEU A 105 -0.69 9.96 9.45
CA LEU A 105 0.55 10.38 8.79
C LEU A 105 0.42 11.79 8.23
#